data_AF-A0A3N1JHL9-F1
#
_entry.id   AF-A0A3N1JHL9-F1
#
_cell.length_a   1.000
_cell.length_b   1.000
_cell.length_c   1.000
_cell.angle_alpha   90.00
_cell.angle_beta   90.00
_cell.angle_gamma   90.00
#
_symmetry.space_group_name_H-M   'P 1'
#
loop_
_entity.id
_entity.type
_entity.pdbx_description
1 polymer ?
#
loop_
_entity_poly.entity_id
_entity_poly.type
_entity_poly.pdbx_seq_one_letter_code
_entity_poly.pdbx_strand_id
1 'polypeptide(L)'
;MGFFDRWRRPKGVDDGVDQTGYDILDEVEPDDQMVDEAVTERVLPGFLRFDDVVEAVVEWYADDVPDEAEFRAIVVARARPIWDARRRGEASWTWGSSQHDELELAFRRLERLGFVTGMDLGVDQGDGFLEARDLRTPDEDAPGGFREWAYAYFHTQDAEGLCLDRHVLRLAFGSFRPAPDIDPDLVATAMRSSRGEATINERSQLSAGQQVADVLTDRGFELDWDGTAGKRIGIVIEQWRKALPFSDLDEARRVVADEHLRVLWPGERGTSDAAALEEHDDGWHVWATDEKGGPWSNGSWHDDLGAALDRFVQIARINARYAGR
;
A
#
# COMPACT_ATOMS: atom_id res chain seq x y z
N MET A 1 -8.06 10.71 -13.59
CA MET A 1 -8.69 11.79 -12.80
C MET A 1 -9.72 11.05 -11.96
N GLY A 2 -9.43 10.83 -10.68
CA GLY A 2 -10.35 10.11 -9.79
C GLY A 2 -11.64 10.90 -9.62
N PHE A 3 -12.76 10.25 -9.33
CA PHE A 3 -14.04 10.93 -9.16
C PHE A 3 -13.97 12.01 -8.07
N PHE A 4 -13.14 11.83 -7.04
CA PHE A 4 -12.85 12.83 -6.00
C PHE A 4 -12.23 14.14 -6.52
N ASP A 5 -11.52 14.15 -7.66
CA ASP A 5 -11.04 15.39 -8.30
C ASP A 5 -12.19 16.18 -8.95
N ARG A 6 -13.31 15.53 -9.27
CA ARG A 6 -14.49 16.17 -9.87
C ARG A 6 -15.32 16.94 -8.84
N TRP A 7 -15.15 16.64 -7.56
CA TRP A 7 -15.89 17.25 -6.44
C TRP A 7 -15.03 18.11 -5.52
N ARG A 8 -13.71 18.20 -5.76
CA ARG A 8 -12.83 19.15 -5.07
C ARG A 8 -13.04 20.56 -5.62
N ARG A 9 -13.76 21.42 -4.88
CA ARG A 9 -13.96 22.83 -5.28
C ARG A 9 -12.61 23.55 -5.45
N PRO A 10 -12.40 24.33 -6.52
CA PRO A 10 -11.39 25.40 -6.52
C PRO A 10 -11.79 26.41 -5.42
N LYS A 11 -10.84 26.90 -4.62
CA LYS A 11 -11.07 28.09 -3.79
C LYS A 11 -11.28 29.29 -4.72
N GLY A 12 -12.55 29.53 -5.08
CA GLY A 12 -13.00 30.72 -5.77
C GLY A 12 -12.98 31.92 -4.82
N VAL A 13 -12.56 33.05 -5.36
CA VAL A 13 -12.48 34.35 -4.68
C VAL A 13 -13.87 34.76 -4.17
N ASP A 14 -13.87 35.47 -3.05
CA ASP A 14 -15.05 35.97 -2.35
C ASP A 14 -15.72 37.09 -3.16
N ASP A 15 -16.71 36.70 -3.96
CA ASP A 15 -17.43 37.58 -4.87
C ASP A 15 -18.87 37.85 -4.39
N GLY A 16 -19.12 38.08 -3.09
CA GLY A 16 -20.30 38.83 -2.61
C GLY A 16 -21.69 38.45 -3.15
N VAL A 17 -21.93 37.18 -3.50
CA VAL A 17 -23.25 36.67 -3.91
C VAL A 17 -24.02 36.24 -2.67
N ASP A 18 -25.29 36.63 -2.60
CA ASP A 18 -26.26 36.24 -1.57
C ASP A 18 -26.26 34.71 -1.35
N GLN A 19 -25.74 34.30 -0.20
CA GLN A 19 -25.54 32.89 0.18
C GLN A 19 -26.82 32.25 0.75
N THR A 20 -27.93 32.98 0.85
CA THR A 20 -29.16 32.47 1.50
C THR A 20 -30.00 31.52 0.64
N GLY A 21 -29.52 31.15 -0.56
CA GLY A 21 -30.15 30.19 -1.47
C GLY A 21 -29.32 28.93 -1.77
N TYR A 22 -28.21 28.68 -1.07
CA TYR A 22 -27.27 27.58 -1.34
C TYR A 22 -27.13 26.53 -0.21
N ASP A 23 -28.09 26.48 0.72
CA ASP A 23 -28.06 25.56 1.88
C ASP A 23 -29.12 24.44 1.84
N ILE A 24 -29.47 23.95 0.64
CA ILE A 24 -30.18 22.68 0.49
C ILE A 24 -29.60 21.96 -0.74
N LEU A 25 -28.38 21.44 -0.61
CA LEU A 25 -27.99 20.27 -1.38
C LEU A 25 -28.53 19.10 -0.56
N ASP A 26 -29.62 18.48 -1.02
CA ASP A 26 -30.16 17.27 -0.39
C ASP A 26 -29.01 16.27 -0.21
N GLU A 27 -28.87 15.70 0.99
CA GLU A 27 -28.11 14.48 1.25
C GLU A 27 -28.66 13.40 0.30
N VAL A 28 -27.95 13.14 -0.79
CA VAL A 28 -28.39 12.16 -1.80
C VAL A 28 -27.96 10.80 -1.32
N GLU A 29 -28.92 9.99 -0.85
CA GLU A 29 -28.68 8.58 -0.55
C GLU A 29 -27.91 7.93 -1.70
N PRO A 30 -26.82 7.19 -1.42
CA PRO A 30 -26.00 6.60 -2.45
C PRO A 30 -26.80 5.59 -3.27
N ASP A 31 -26.79 5.75 -4.59
CA ASP A 31 -27.35 4.75 -5.47
C ASP A 31 -26.44 3.52 -5.63
N ASP A 32 -26.98 2.47 -6.24
CA ASP A 32 -26.25 1.22 -6.48
C ASP A 32 -24.92 1.44 -7.22
N GLN A 33 -24.86 2.36 -8.19
CA GLN A 33 -23.64 2.61 -8.95
C GLN A 33 -22.57 3.26 -8.07
N MET A 34 -22.96 4.24 -7.25
CA MET A 34 -22.06 4.89 -6.30
C MET A 34 -21.44 3.88 -5.32
N VAL A 35 -22.24 2.93 -4.82
CA VAL A 35 -21.75 1.86 -3.95
C VAL A 35 -20.75 0.95 -4.67
N ASP A 36 -21.05 0.53 -5.91
CA ASP A 36 -20.14 -0.30 -6.70
C ASP A 36 -18.80 0.38 -6.97
N GLU A 37 -18.81 1.68 -7.28
CA GLU A 37 -17.61 2.48 -7.50
C GLU A 37 -16.77 2.56 -6.21
N ALA A 38 -17.39 2.93 -5.09
CA ALA A 38 -16.72 3.04 -3.79
C ALA A 38 -16.10 1.71 -3.33
N VAL A 39 -16.80 0.60 -3.55
CA VAL A 39 -16.29 -0.76 -3.31
C VAL A 39 -15.12 -1.07 -4.24
N THR A 40 -15.25 -0.78 -5.54
CA THR A 40 -14.20 -1.09 -6.54
C THR A 40 -12.90 -0.36 -6.22
N GLU A 41 -12.97 0.90 -5.83
CA GLU A 41 -11.84 1.74 -5.41
C GLU A 41 -11.15 1.23 -4.14
N ARG A 42 -11.83 0.42 -3.31
CA ARG A 42 -11.26 -0.20 -2.09
C ARG A 42 -10.77 -1.63 -2.31
N VAL A 43 -11.45 -2.39 -3.15
CA VAL A 43 -11.09 -3.79 -3.47
C VAL A 43 -9.90 -3.86 -4.41
N LEU A 44 -9.92 -3.15 -5.54
CA LEU A 44 -8.95 -3.38 -6.61
C LEU A 44 -7.51 -2.93 -6.31
N PRO A 45 -7.26 -1.87 -5.51
CA PRO A 45 -5.90 -1.58 -5.02
C PRO A 45 -5.31 -2.71 -4.17
N GLY A 46 -6.17 -3.50 -3.50
CA GLY A 46 -5.79 -4.75 -2.82
C GLY A 46 -5.13 -4.57 -1.46
N PHE A 47 -5.39 -3.46 -0.77
CA PHE A 47 -4.84 -3.19 0.56
C PHE A 47 -5.76 -3.60 1.71
N LEU A 48 -7.08 -3.58 1.51
CA LEU A 48 -8.07 -3.84 2.55
C LEU A 48 -8.56 -5.28 2.54
N ARG A 49 -8.81 -5.84 3.73
CA ARG A 49 -9.55 -7.10 3.88
C ARG A 49 -11.03 -6.90 3.54
N PHE A 50 -11.74 -7.98 3.30
CA PHE A 50 -13.14 -7.90 2.89
C PHE A 50 -13.99 -7.10 3.88
N ASP A 51 -13.83 -7.36 5.18
CA ASP A 51 -14.62 -6.65 6.20
C ASP A 51 -14.22 -5.18 6.28
N ASP A 52 -12.91 -4.85 6.15
CA ASP A 52 -12.42 -3.47 6.11
C ASP A 52 -12.95 -2.71 4.88
N VAL A 53 -13.11 -3.37 3.73
CA VAL A 53 -13.77 -2.79 2.55
C VAL A 53 -15.21 -2.42 2.89
N VAL A 54 -15.95 -3.30 3.55
CA VAL A 54 -17.35 -3.06 3.92
C VAL A 54 -17.44 -1.91 4.92
N GLU A 55 -16.66 -1.95 6.00
CA GLU A 55 -16.59 -0.87 6.99
C GLU A 55 -16.27 0.47 6.31
N ALA A 56 -15.21 0.52 5.49
CA ALA A 56 -14.78 1.76 4.87
C ALA A 56 -15.78 2.37 3.87
N VAL A 57 -16.68 1.57 3.29
CA VAL A 57 -17.78 2.08 2.45
C VAL A 57 -18.98 2.49 3.30
N VAL A 58 -19.30 1.72 4.34
CA VAL A 58 -20.40 2.04 5.27
C VAL A 58 -20.12 3.34 6.01
N GLU A 59 -18.92 3.48 6.59
CA GLU A 59 -18.49 4.70 7.28
C GLU A 59 -18.51 5.92 6.34
N TRP A 60 -18.15 5.74 5.07
CA TRP A 60 -18.12 6.82 4.09
C TRP A 60 -19.50 7.44 3.83
N TYR A 61 -20.56 6.62 3.86
CA TYR A 61 -21.93 7.06 3.62
C TYR A 61 -22.78 7.11 4.90
N ALA A 62 -22.17 7.01 6.08
CA ALA A 62 -22.92 6.88 7.35
C ALA A 62 -23.88 8.05 7.60
N ASP A 63 -23.52 9.26 7.18
CA ASP A 63 -24.35 10.47 7.30
C ASP A 63 -25.40 10.59 6.18
N ASP A 64 -25.23 9.85 5.07
CA ASP A 64 -26.09 9.93 3.88
C ASP A 64 -27.13 8.80 3.81
N VAL A 65 -27.20 7.92 4.82
CA VAL A 65 -28.11 6.75 4.83
C VAL A 65 -29.00 6.73 6.07
N PRO A 66 -30.28 6.35 5.93
CA PRO A 66 -31.22 6.35 7.06
C PRO A 66 -31.02 5.20 8.05
N ASP A 67 -30.48 4.06 7.60
CA ASP A 67 -30.19 2.88 8.42
C ASP A 67 -28.86 2.25 7.97
N GLU A 68 -27.82 2.45 8.78
CA GLU A 68 -26.48 1.91 8.53
C GLU A 68 -26.45 0.38 8.46
N ALA A 69 -27.29 -0.32 9.23
CA ALA A 69 -27.31 -1.78 9.26
C ALA A 69 -27.94 -2.35 7.98
N GLU A 70 -29.00 -1.72 7.48
CA GLU A 70 -29.57 -2.05 6.16
C GLU A 70 -28.58 -1.73 5.04
N PHE A 71 -27.96 -0.55 5.08
CA PHE A 71 -26.95 -0.14 4.11
C PHE A 71 -25.74 -1.09 4.08
N ARG A 72 -25.26 -1.51 5.25
CA ARG A 72 -24.19 -2.51 5.38
C ARG A 72 -24.54 -3.82 4.67
N ALA A 73 -25.78 -4.31 4.80
CA ALA A 73 -26.21 -5.50 4.09
C ALA A 73 -26.18 -5.32 2.57
N ILE A 74 -26.53 -4.12 2.07
CA ILE A 74 -26.39 -3.74 0.66
C ILE A 74 -24.92 -3.76 0.25
N VAL A 75 -24.04 -3.08 0.98
CA VAL A 75 -22.60 -3.03 0.70
C VAL A 75 -22.00 -4.43 0.64
N VAL A 76 -22.31 -5.31 1.60
CA VAL A 76 -21.85 -6.71 1.59
C VAL A 76 -22.30 -7.45 0.33
N ALA A 77 -23.58 -7.31 -0.05
CA ALA A 77 -24.14 -7.96 -1.22
C ALA A 77 -23.51 -7.47 -2.54
N ARG A 78 -23.10 -6.20 -2.61
CA ARG A 78 -22.43 -5.59 -3.76
C ARG A 78 -20.93 -5.88 -3.80
N ALA A 79 -20.27 -5.91 -2.64
CA ALA A 79 -18.83 -6.17 -2.54
C ALA A 79 -18.46 -7.63 -2.81
N ARG A 80 -19.29 -8.59 -2.41
CA ARG A 80 -18.98 -10.01 -2.56
C ARG A 80 -18.72 -10.42 -4.03
N PRO A 81 -19.57 -10.07 -5.01
CA PRO A 81 -19.30 -10.36 -6.42
C PRO A 81 -18.00 -9.76 -6.95
N ILE A 82 -17.67 -8.52 -6.56
CA ILE A 82 -16.45 -7.81 -7.01
C ILE A 82 -15.21 -8.49 -6.42
N TRP A 83 -15.24 -8.78 -5.12
CA TRP A 83 -14.18 -9.52 -4.42
C TRP A 83 -13.93 -10.89 -5.05
N ASP A 84 -14.99 -11.69 -5.25
CA ASP A 84 -14.88 -13.02 -5.80
C ASP A 84 -14.40 -13.01 -7.27
N ALA A 85 -14.81 -11.99 -8.05
CA ALA A 85 -14.32 -11.80 -9.41
C ALA A 85 -12.82 -11.47 -9.43
N ARG A 86 -12.35 -10.60 -8.54
CA ARG A 86 -10.94 -10.28 -8.37
C ARG A 86 -10.13 -11.52 -7.96
N ARG A 87 -10.61 -12.30 -6.98
CA ARG A 87 -9.99 -13.57 -6.56
C ARG A 87 -9.86 -14.57 -7.69
N ARG A 88 -10.89 -14.76 -8.52
CA ARG A 88 -10.79 -15.62 -9.71
C ARG A 88 -9.78 -15.07 -10.73
N GLY A 89 -9.68 -13.75 -10.86
CA GLY A 89 -8.70 -13.09 -11.70
C GLY A 89 -7.25 -13.35 -11.25
N GLU A 90 -6.98 -13.36 -9.95
CA GLU A 90 -5.65 -13.62 -9.36
C GLU A 90 -5.02 -14.92 -9.85
N ALA A 91 -5.81 -16.00 -9.96
CA ALA A 91 -5.34 -17.31 -10.41
C ALA A 91 -4.75 -17.29 -11.83
N SER A 92 -5.10 -16.28 -12.65
CA SER A 92 -4.60 -16.13 -14.01
C SER A 92 -3.30 -15.32 -14.11
N TRP A 93 -2.83 -14.73 -13.01
CA TRP A 93 -1.69 -13.83 -13.06
C TRP A 93 -0.36 -14.56 -13.19
N THR A 94 0.57 -13.91 -13.88
CA THR A 94 1.98 -14.24 -13.74
C THR A 94 2.52 -13.54 -12.50
N TRP A 95 2.72 -14.31 -11.43
CA TRP A 95 3.25 -13.81 -10.15
C TRP A 95 4.73 -13.43 -10.24
N GLY A 96 5.09 -12.34 -9.54
CA GLY A 96 6.46 -11.83 -9.44
C GLY A 96 6.92 -11.03 -10.66
N SER A 97 6.00 -10.46 -11.42
CA SER A 97 6.32 -9.64 -12.60
C SER A 97 5.33 -8.50 -12.84
N SER A 98 4.58 -8.10 -11.81
CA SER A 98 3.68 -6.96 -11.87
C SER A 98 4.36 -5.67 -11.43
N GLN A 99 3.74 -4.52 -11.71
CA GLN A 99 4.25 -3.25 -11.21
C GLN A 99 4.13 -3.12 -9.69
N HIS A 100 3.22 -3.85 -9.04
CA HIS A 100 3.22 -3.97 -7.58
C HIS A 100 4.50 -4.67 -7.10
N ASP A 101 4.87 -5.80 -7.73
CA ASP A 101 6.08 -6.55 -7.36
C ASP A 101 7.36 -5.72 -7.58
N GLU A 102 7.45 -5.00 -8.69
CA GLU A 102 8.61 -4.13 -8.95
C GLU A 102 8.68 -2.93 -8.00
N LEU A 103 7.53 -2.36 -7.60
CA LEU A 103 7.48 -1.28 -6.61
C LEU A 103 7.89 -1.79 -5.22
N GLU A 104 7.46 -2.99 -4.83
CA GLU A 104 7.89 -3.62 -3.59
C GLU A 104 9.41 -3.83 -3.57
N LEU A 105 9.99 -4.27 -4.69
CA LEU A 105 11.44 -4.43 -4.83
C LEU A 105 12.20 -3.08 -4.87
N ALA A 106 11.57 -2.02 -5.39
CA ALA A 106 12.08 -0.66 -5.33
C ALA A 106 12.12 -0.17 -3.87
N PHE A 107 11.04 -0.37 -3.12
CA PHE A 107 10.94 0.04 -1.73
C PHE A 107 11.95 -0.68 -0.84
N ARG A 108 12.09 -2.01 -1.00
CA ARG A 108 13.17 -2.78 -0.34
C ARG A 108 14.59 -2.31 -0.70
N ARG A 109 14.77 -1.67 -1.85
CA ARG A 109 16.06 -1.05 -2.20
C ARG A 109 16.26 0.28 -1.46
N LEU A 110 15.22 1.11 -1.38
CA LEU A 110 15.23 2.37 -0.64
C LEU A 110 15.41 2.15 0.87
N GLU A 111 14.78 1.14 1.46
CA GLU A 111 14.98 0.76 2.87
C GLU A 111 16.46 0.51 3.19
N ARG A 112 17.17 -0.19 2.29
CA ARG A 112 18.62 -0.41 2.41
C ARG A 112 19.47 0.85 2.24
N LEU A 113 18.89 1.92 1.68
CA LEU A 113 19.49 3.25 1.57
C LEU A 113 19.10 4.15 2.76
N GLY A 114 18.38 3.61 3.76
CA GLY A 114 17.98 4.32 4.96
C GLY A 114 16.69 5.14 4.79
N PHE A 115 15.77 4.68 3.94
CA PHE A 115 14.43 5.24 3.83
C PHE A 115 13.44 4.46 4.70
N VAL A 116 12.46 5.16 5.26
CA VAL A 116 11.16 4.53 5.54
C VAL A 116 10.40 4.44 4.23
N THR A 117 9.86 3.28 3.90
CA THR A 117 8.95 3.13 2.76
C THR A 117 7.61 2.57 3.18
N GLY A 118 6.55 3.00 2.50
CA GLY A 118 5.19 2.58 2.81
C GLY A 118 4.28 2.60 1.59
N MET A 119 3.46 1.55 1.47
CA MET A 119 2.36 1.50 0.50
C MET A 119 1.07 1.69 1.26
N ASP A 120 0.18 2.54 0.74
CA ASP A 120 -1.13 2.81 1.34
C ASP A 120 -1.03 3.24 2.82
N LEU A 121 -0.13 4.21 3.06
CA LEU A 121 0.25 4.64 4.40
C LEU A 121 -0.45 5.96 4.73
N GLY A 122 -1.29 5.95 5.76
CA GLY A 122 -2.26 7.01 6.08
C GLY A 122 -3.32 7.23 5.01
N VAL A 123 -4.38 7.96 5.36
CA VAL A 123 -5.48 8.30 4.44
C VAL A 123 -5.04 9.36 3.43
N ASP A 124 -4.39 10.41 3.94
CA ASP A 124 -3.91 11.54 3.16
C ASP A 124 -2.39 11.78 3.33
N GLN A 125 -1.88 12.82 2.68
CA GLN A 125 -0.44 13.15 2.74
C GLN A 125 0.04 13.46 4.17
N GLY A 126 -0.76 14.17 4.96
CA GLY A 126 -0.39 14.59 6.31
C GLY A 126 -0.32 13.40 7.25
N ASP A 127 -1.37 12.57 7.24
CA ASP A 127 -1.43 11.35 8.04
C ASP A 127 -0.32 10.38 7.63
N GLY A 128 -0.12 10.22 6.31
CA GLY A 128 0.95 9.38 5.79
C GLY A 128 2.34 9.82 6.23
N PHE A 129 2.58 11.13 6.38
CA PHE A 129 3.86 11.59 6.88
C PHE A 129 4.07 11.24 8.36
N LEU A 130 3.01 11.37 9.18
CA LEU A 130 3.07 11.06 10.61
C LEU A 130 3.36 9.58 10.84
N GLU A 131 2.64 8.70 10.14
CA GLU A 131 2.87 7.26 10.18
C GLU A 131 4.29 6.90 9.69
N ALA A 132 4.75 7.46 8.56
CA ALA A 132 6.10 7.19 8.07
C ALA A 132 7.18 7.65 9.05
N ARG A 133 6.93 8.74 9.77
CA ARG A 133 7.83 9.23 10.83
C ARG A 133 7.87 8.26 12.02
N ASP A 134 6.74 7.66 12.36
CA ASP A 134 6.60 6.80 13.54
C ASP A 134 7.09 5.36 13.26
N LEU A 135 7.14 4.93 11.99
CA LEU A 135 7.75 3.67 11.54
C LEU A 135 9.28 3.64 11.56
N ARG A 136 9.95 4.77 11.85
CA ARG A 136 11.42 4.81 11.92
C ARG A 136 11.93 3.89 13.03
N THR A 137 13.02 3.20 12.75
CA THR A 137 13.66 2.29 13.70
C THR A 137 14.50 3.09 14.69
N PRO A 138 14.22 3.02 16.02
CA PRO A 138 15.11 3.61 17.03
C PRO A 138 16.51 3.00 16.95
N ASP A 139 17.52 3.86 16.99
CA ASP A 139 18.92 3.47 16.92
C ASP A 139 19.76 4.51 17.67
N GLU A 140 20.31 4.11 18.83
CA GLU A 140 21.07 5.01 19.73
C GLU A 140 22.36 5.52 19.08
N ASP A 141 22.91 4.78 18.13
CA ASP A 141 24.13 5.15 17.42
C ASP A 141 23.83 6.03 16.19
N ALA A 142 22.56 6.11 15.77
CA ALA A 142 22.16 6.90 14.62
C ALA A 142 21.96 8.39 14.98
N PRO A 143 22.39 9.33 14.11
CA PRO A 143 22.14 10.74 14.33
C PRO A 143 20.63 11.05 14.43
N GLY A 144 20.22 11.58 15.58
CA GLY A 144 18.81 11.87 15.87
C GLY A 144 18.02 10.69 16.44
N GLY A 145 18.69 9.58 16.79
CA GLY A 145 18.09 8.43 17.49
C GLY A 145 17.30 7.49 16.57
N PHE A 146 17.37 7.67 15.26
CA PHE A 146 16.66 6.85 14.27
C PHE A 146 17.56 6.51 13.09
N ARG A 147 17.48 5.26 12.66
CA ARG A 147 18.30 4.74 11.55
C ARG A 147 18.02 5.47 10.25
N GLU A 148 16.74 5.61 9.89
CA GLU A 148 16.31 6.15 8.61
C GLU A 148 16.49 7.67 8.56
N TRP A 149 16.89 8.18 7.40
CA TRP A 149 17.12 9.60 7.18
C TRP A 149 16.09 10.24 6.24
N ALA A 150 15.38 9.41 5.46
CA ALA A 150 14.42 9.84 4.45
C ALA A 150 13.18 8.94 4.43
N TYR A 151 12.19 9.34 3.64
CA TYR A 151 10.98 8.56 3.42
C TYR A 151 10.53 8.60 1.97
N ALA A 152 9.80 7.56 1.54
CA ALA A 152 9.05 7.52 0.30
C ALA A 152 7.80 6.65 0.47
N TYR A 153 6.61 7.19 0.22
CA TYR A 153 5.35 6.46 0.38
C TYR A 153 4.26 6.99 -0.55
N PHE A 154 3.15 6.27 -0.65
CA PHE A 154 1.88 6.80 -1.12
C PHE A 154 0.77 6.47 -0.11
N HIS A 155 -0.27 7.29 -0.05
CA HIS A 155 -1.38 7.17 0.90
C HIS A 155 -2.64 6.64 0.20
N THR A 156 -3.71 6.36 0.96
CA THR A 156 -4.93 5.73 0.44
C THR A 156 -5.56 6.46 -0.73
N GLN A 157 -5.72 7.78 -0.65
CA GLN A 157 -6.26 8.56 -1.76
C GLN A 157 -5.40 8.50 -3.04
N ASP A 158 -4.08 8.28 -2.93
CA ASP A 158 -3.26 8.06 -4.12
C ASP A 158 -3.49 6.65 -4.71
N ALA A 159 -3.81 5.68 -3.87
CA ALA A 159 -4.00 4.27 -4.20
C ALA A 159 -5.38 3.96 -4.82
N GLU A 160 -6.43 4.73 -4.51
CA GLU A 160 -7.80 4.53 -5.03
C GLU A 160 -7.84 4.40 -6.56
N GLY A 161 -7.03 5.20 -7.26
CA GLY A 161 -6.95 5.17 -8.72
C GLY A 161 -6.30 3.91 -9.31
N LEU A 162 -5.71 3.03 -8.50
CA LEU A 162 -5.12 1.76 -8.96
C LEU A 162 -6.17 0.75 -9.44
N CYS A 163 -7.46 1.05 -9.24
CA CYS A 163 -8.58 0.33 -9.85
C CYS A 163 -8.69 0.56 -11.37
N LEU A 164 -8.07 1.62 -11.91
CA LEU A 164 -8.14 2.00 -13.32
C LEU A 164 -7.11 1.25 -14.16
N ASP A 165 -7.42 1.03 -15.45
CA ASP A 165 -6.50 0.43 -16.42
C ASP A 165 -5.18 1.20 -16.56
N ARG A 166 -5.21 2.52 -16.31
CA ARG A 166 -4.03 3.39 -16.32
C ARG A 166 -4.18 4.49 -15.28
N HIS A 167 -3.21 4.59 -14.37
CA HIS A 167 -3.19 5.58 -13.29
C HIS A 167 -1.80 6.16 -13.10
N VAL A 168 -1.72 7.40 -12.62
CA VAL A 168 -0.45 7.99 -12.18
C VAL A 168 -0.45 7.95 -10.66
N LEU A 169 0.24 6.96 -10.10
CA LEU A 169 0.43 6.81 -8.66
C LEU A 169 1.45 7.84 -8.19
N ARG A 170 1.11 8.63 -7.18
CA ARG A 170 1.98 9.70 -6.69
C ARG A 170 2.66 9.26 -5.40
N LEU A 171 3.97 9.42 -5.35
CA LEU A 171 4.80 9.13 -4.21
C LEU A 171 5.21 10.43 -3.52
N ALA A 172 4.82 10.57 -2.26
CA ALA A 172 5.42 11.52 -1.34
C ALA A 172 6.85 11.06 -1.01
N PHE A 173 7.77 12.00 -0.92
CA PHE A 173 9.13 11.76 -0.49
C PHE A 173 9.67 12.95 0.29
N GLY A 174 10.72 12.72 1.07
CA GLY A 174 11.41 13.79 1.78
C GLY A 174 12.48 13.25 2.73
N SER A 175 12.99 14.15 3.56
CA SER A 175 14.06 13.85 4.52
C SER A 175 13.62 14.17 5.95
N PHE A 176 13.90 13.26 6.89
CA PHE A 176 13.75 13.50 8.33
C PHE A 176 14.94 14.26 8.92
N ARG A 177 16.12 14.11 8.32
CA ARG A 177 17.38 14.72 8.75
C ARG A 177 18.26 15.02 7.53
N PRO A 178 19.36 15.81 7.70
CA PRO A 178 20.27 16.10 6.61
C PRO A 178 20.74 14.83 5.89
N ALA A 179 20.79 14.89 4.57
CA ALA A 179 21.19 13.74 3.76
C ALA A 179 22.62 13.29 4.11
N PRO A 180 22.88 11.97 4.15
CA PRO A 180 24.14 11.40 4.63
C PRO A 180 25.35 11.74 3.74
N ASP A 181 25.12 12.23 2.51
CA ASP A 181 26.14 12.67 1.57
C ASP A 181 26.58 14.14 1.79
N ILE A 182 25.92 14.87 2.70
CA ILE A 182 26.28 16.24 3.05
C ILE A 182 27.33 16.23 4.16
N ASP A 183 28.42 16.97 3.96
CA ASP A 183 29.49 17.15 4.94
C ASP A 183 28.92 17.60 6.32
N PRO A 184 29.16 16.84 7.40
CA PRO A 184 28.68 17.19 8.75
C PRO A 184 29.13 18.58 9.24
N ASP A 185 30.33 19.04 8.86
CA ASP A 185 30.82 20.37 9.27
C ASP A 185 30.06 21.48 8.54
N LEU A 186 29.67 21.23 7.29
CA LEU A 186 28.80 22.12 6.52
C LEU A 186 27.40 22.17 7.14
N VAL A 187 26.84 21.01 7.53
CA VAL A 187 25.55 20.95 8.24
C VAL A 187 25.64 21.75 9.54
N ALA A 188 26.63 21.48 10.38
CA ALA A 188 26.80 22.16 11.67
C ALA A 188 26.99 23.68 11.52
N THR A 189 27.62 24.12 10.43
CA THR A 189 27.75 25.55 10.11
C THR A 189 26.44 26.15 9.63
N ALA A 190 25.74 25.47 8.72
CA ALA A 190 24.49 25.94 8.11
C ALA A 190 23.35 26.05 9.14
N MET A 191 23.27 25.09 10.07
CA MET A 191 22.27 25.05 11.15
C MET A 191 22.38 26.22 12.15
N ARG A 192 23.41 27.06 12.06
CA ARG A 192 23.53 28.30 12.86
C ARG A 192 22.67 29.45 12.35
N SER A 193 21.94 29.26 11.26
CA SER A 193 21.05 30.28 10.68
C SER A 193 19.85 29.64 10.00
N SER A 194 18.69 30.30 10.05
CA SER A 194 17.45 29.80 9.41
C SER A 194 17.61 29.62 7.90
N ARG A 195 18.40 30.49 7.24
CA ARG A 195 18.67 30.36 5.79
C ARG A 195 19.54 29.14 5.47
N GLY A 196 20.57 28.89 6.28
CA GLY A 196 21.43 27.72 6.12
C GLY A 196 20.67 26.43 6.38
N GLU A 197 19.88 26.38 7.45
CA GLU A 197 18.96 25.26 7.74
C GLU A 197 18.01 24.97 6.57
N ALA A 198 17.33 25.99 6.04
CA ALA A 198 16.46 25.84 4.87
C ALA A 198 17.19 25.28 3.64
N THR A 199 18.44 25.73 3.41
CA THR A 199 19.28 25.24 2.31
C THR A 199 19.65 23.76 2.48
N ILE A 200 19.97 23.33 3.70
CA ILE A 200 20.28 21.92 3.99
C ILE A 200 19.02 21.06 3.83
N ASN A 201 17.87 21.53 4.31
CA ASN A 201 16.61 20.82 4.19
C ASN A 201 16.21 20.63 2.72
N GLU A 202 16.25 21.69 1.92
CA GLU A 202 15.95 21.63 0.49
C GLU A 202 16.91 20.67 -0.24
N ARG A 203 18.22 20.76 0.03
CA ARG A 203 19.21 19.86 -0.56
C ARG A 203 18.97 18.40 -0.15
N SER A 204 18.55 18.16 1.09
CA SER A 204 18.31 16.80 1.60
C SER A 204 17.04 16.18 0.99
N GLN A 205 15.98 16.98 0.83
CA GLN A 205 14.77 16.56 0.14
C GLN A 205 15.06 16.26 -1.34
N LEU A 206 15.86 17.09 -2.01
CA LEU A 206 16.26 16.84 -3.40
C LEU A 206 17.10 15.55 -3.53
N SER A 207 18.05 15.33 -2.61
CA SER A 207 18.84 14.08 -2.56
C SER A 207 17.95 12.86 -2.37
N ALA A 208 16.93 12.95 -1.49
CA ALA A 208 15.95 11.89 -1.31
C ALA A 208 15.13 11.64 -2.58
N GLY A 209 14.60 12.70 -3.20
CA GLY A 209 13.83 12.60 -4.45
C GLY A 209 14.62 11.98 -5.60
N GLN A 210 15.90 12.35 -5.75
CA GLN A 210 16.76 11.77 -6.77
C GLN A 210 16.98 10.27 -6.54
N GLN A 211 17.25 9.84 -5.30
CA GLN A 211 17.41 8.41 -4.99
C GLN A 211 16.13 7.61 -5.25
N VAL A 212 14.96 8.18 -4.93
CA VAL A 212 13.66 7.56 -5.26
C VAL A 212 13.50 7.44 -6.78
N ALA A 213 13.75 8.51 -7.52
CA ALA A 213 13.66 8.53 -8.98
C ALA A 213 14.61 7.52 -9.63
N ASP A 214 15.86 7.46 -9.19
CA ASP A 214 16.86 6.53 -9.70
C ASP A 214 16.43 5.07 -9.47
N VAL A 215 16.02 4.74 -8.24
CA VAL A 215 15.58 3.38 -7.89
C VAL A 215 14.33 2.96 -8.68
N LEU A 216 13.37 3.86 -8.88
CA LEU A 216 12.18 3.57 -9.67
C LEU A 216 12.51 3.42 -11.16
N THR A 217 13.40 4.26 -11.70
CA THR A 217 13.84 4.17 -13.09
C THR A 217 14.59 2.86 -13.35
N ASP A 218 15.47 2.43 -12.44
CA ASP A 218 16.18 1.15 -12.50
C ASP A 218 15.23 -0.06 -12.52
N ARG A 219 14.01 0.12 -12.01
CA ARG A 219 12.92 -0.88 -12.01
C ARG A 219 11.99 -0.75 -13.21
N GLY A 220 12.26 0.18 -14.11
CA GLY A 220 11.52 0.36 -15.36
C GLY A 220 10.24 1.20 -15.24
N PHE A 221 10.07 1.97 -14.17
CA PHE A 221 8.95 2.90 -14.06
C PHE A 221 9.16 4.14 -14.93
N GLU A 222 8.12 4.55 -15.65
CA GLU A 222 8.04 5.88 -16.27
C GLU A 222 7.67 6.91 -15.20
N LEU A 223 8.48 7.97 -15.08
CA LEU A 223 8.32 8.99 -14.04
C LEU A 223 7.70 10.28 -14.59
N ASP A 224 6.74 10.83 -13.84
CA ASP A 224 6.29 12.22 -13.93
C ASP A 224 6.85 13.01 -12.73
N TRP A 225 8.07 13.54 -12.90
CA TRP A 225 8.74 14.38 -11.90
C TRP A 225 9.56 15.48 -12.57
N ASP A 226 9.60 16.67 -11.99
CA ASP A 226 10.30 17.84 -12.54
C ASP A 226 11.70 18.05 -11.93
N GLY A 227 12.15 17.12 -11.08
CA GLY A 227 13.43 17.22 -10.39
C GLY A 227 13.43 18.17 -9.19
N THR A 228 12.25 18.58 -8.69
CA THR A 228 12.15 19.48 -7.54
C THR A 228 11.60 18.77 -6.30
N ALA A 229 12.02 19.22 -5.12
CA ALA A 229 11.48 18.72 -3.84
C ALA A 229 10.00 19.08 -3.62
N GLY A 230 9.47 20.08 -4.35
CA GLY A 230 8.10 20.55 -4.19
C GLY A 230 7.05 19.74 -4.95
N LYS A 231 7.46 18.89 -5.91
CA LYS A 231 6.57 18.04 -6.69
C LYS A 231 6.75 16.57 -6.29
N ARG A 232 5.65 15.90 -5.94
CA ARG A 232 5.61 14.44 -5.71
C ARG A 232 6.02 13.69 -6.98
N ILE A 233 6.65 12.53 -6.83
CA ILE A 233 7.06 11.70 -7.96
C ILE A 233 5.84 10.91 -8.44
N GLY A 234 5.38 11.15 -9.66
CA GLY A 234 4.36 10.31 -10.30
C GLY A 234 4.99 9.10 -10.98
N ILE A 235 4.38 7.92 -10.88
CA ILE A 235 4.70 6.74 -11.69
C ILE A 235 3.48 6.25 -12.45
N VAL A 236 3.66 5.88 -13.72
CA VAL A 236 2.57 5.33 -14.53
C VAL A 236 2.36 3.86 -14.18
N ILE A 237 1.14 3.52 -13.78
CA ILE A 237 0.69 2.16 -13.45
C ILE A 237 -0.37 1.72 -14.46
N GLU A 238 -0.11 0.60 -15.13
CA GLU A 238 -0.99 -0.05 -16.11
C GLU A 238 -1.21 -1.54 -15.77
N GLN A 239 -0.37 -2.11 -14.89
CA GLN A 239 -0.43 -3.51 -14.48
C GLN A 239 -0.31 -3.64 -12.96
N TRP A 240 -1.25 -3.01 -12.24
CA TRP A 240 -1.36 -3.18 -10.80
C TRP A 240 -1.93 -4.56 -10.45
N ARG A 241 -1.15 -5.37 -9.73
CA ARG A 241 -1.54 -6.74 -9.35
C ARG A 241 -1.09 -7.06 -7.92
N LYS A 242 -1.56 -6.25 -6.98
CA LYS A 242 -1.57 -6.65 -5.57
C LYS A 242 -2.69 -7.67 -5.35
N ALA A 243 -2.36 -8.79 -4.72
CA ALA A 243 -3.34 -9.79 -4.29
C ALA A 243 -4.22 -9.22 -3.19
N LEU A 244 -5.49 -9.62 -3.15
CA LEU A 244 -6.36 -9.31 -2.03
C LEU A 244 -5.85 -9.99 -0.74
N PRO A 245 -5.88 -9.31 0.41
CA PRO A 245 -5.46 -9.90 1.66
C PRO A 245 -6.48 -10.92 2.17
N PHE A 246 -6.02 -11.95 2.86
CA PHE A 246 -6.86 -12.96 3.50
C PHE A 246 -7.30 -12.52 4.90
N SER A 247 -8.53 -12.88 5.26
CA SER A 247 -9.05 -12.73 6.63
C SER A 247 -9.04 -14.04 7.40
N ASP A 248 -9.23 -15.17 6.72
CA ASP A 248 -9.47 -16.46 7.37
C ASP A 248 -8.90 -17.66 6.58
N LEU A 249 -8.80 -18.79 7.28
CA LEU A 249 -8.28 -20.05 6.74
C LEU A 249 -9.19 -20.66 5.67
N ASP A 250 -10.50 -20.44 5.71
CA ASP A 250 -11.45 -21.06 4.78
C ASP A 250 -11.35 -20.41 3.40
N GLU A 251 -11.19 -19.09 3.34
CA GLU A 251 -10.85 -18.39 2.09
C GLU A 251 -9.50 -18.85 1.54
N ALA A 252 -8.46 -18.88 2.38
CA ALA A 252 -7.13 -19.32 1.94
C ALA A 252 -7.14 -20.77 1.44
N ARG A 253 -7.86 -21.68 2.11
CA ARG A 253 -8.03 -23.07 1.69
C ARG A 253 -8.73 -23.21 0.34
N ARG A 254 -9.78 -22.42 0.10
CA ARG A 254 -10.45 -22.38 -1.21
C ARG A 254 -9.49 -21.96 -2.30
N VAL A 255 -8.74 -20.88 -2.11
CA VAL A 255 -7.76 -20.40 -3.09
C VAL A 255 -6.68 -21.44 -3.37
N VAL A 256 -6.09 -22.02 -2.33
CA VAL A 256 -5.08 -23.09 -2.46
C VAL A 256 -5.62 -24.30 -3.23
N ALA A 257 -6.87 -24.71 -2.96
CA ALA A 257 -7.50 -25.83 -3.64
C ALA A 257 -7.79 -25.52 -5.12
N ASP A 258 -8.36 -24.35 -5.40
CA ASP A 258 -8.72 -23.89 -6.75
C ASP A 258 -7.50 -23.69 -7.64
N GLU A 259 -6.38 -23.21 -7.07
CA GLU A 259 -5.10 -23.04 -7.76
C GLU A 259 -4.22 -24.29 -7.73
N HIS A 260 -4.67 -25.38 -7.10
CA HIS A 260 -3.93 -26.64 -6.93
C HIS A 260 -2.52 -26.46 -6.32
N LEU A 261 -2.39 -25.54 -5.35
CA LEU A 261 -1.13 -25.27 -4.67
C LEU A 261 -0.81 -26.37 -3.66
N ARG A 262 0.43 -26.89 -3.69
CA ARG A 262 0.89 -27.93 -2.76
C ARG A 262 1.52 -27.29 -1.53
N VAL A 263 0.77 -27.25 -0.44
CA VAL A 263 1.16 -26.59 0.80
C VAL A 263 0.99 -27.51 2.02
N LEU A 264 1.55 -27.13 3.17
CA LEU A 264 1.23 -27.74 4.47
C LEU A 264 0.45 -26.75 5.33
N TRP A 265 -0.75 -27.14 5.75
CA TRP A 265 -1.54 -26.39 6.72
C TRP A 265 -1.10 -26.69 8.17
N PRO A 266 -1.51 -25.87 9.15
CA PRO A 266 -1.22 -26.10 10.56
C PRO A 266 -1.60 -27.53 11.00
N GLY A 267 -0.65 -28.22 11.61
CA GLY A 267 -0.82 -29.58 12.12
C GLY A 267 -0.82 -30.70 11.07
N GLU A 268 -0.76 -30.38 9.78
CA GLU A 268 -0.67 -31.38 8.72
C GLU A 268 0.75 -31.95 8.60
N ARG A 269 0.84 -33.21 8.15
CA ARG A 269 2.10 -33.88 7.81
C ARG A 269 1.99 -34.43 6.39
N GLY A 270 3.01 -34.22 5.57
CA GLY A 270 3.00 -34.74 4.21
C GLY A 270 4.09 -34.12 3.34
N THR A 271 3.97 -34.36 2.04
CA THR A 271 4.79 -33.70 1.03
C THR A 271 4.13 -32.39 0.62
N SER A 272 4.88 -31.30 0.71
CA SER A 272 4.61 -30.02 0.07
C SER A 272 5.86 -29.70 -0.76
N ASP A 273 5.78 -28.80 -1.71
CA ASP A 273 6.97 -28.26 -2.41
C ASP A 273 6.88 -26.74 -2.61
N ALA A 274 5.93 -26.10 -1.93
CA ALA A 274 5.65 -24.70 -2.12
C ALA A 274 5.80 -23.92 -0.80
N ALA A 275 4.93 -24.17 0.18
CA ALA A 275 4.93 -23.46 1.45
C ALA A 275 4.38 -24.31 2.61
N ALA A 276 4.66 -23.88 3.83
CA ALA A 276 4.07 -24.36 5.07
C ALA A 276 3.70 -23.19 5.99
N LEU A 277 2.63 -23.41 6.76
CA LEU A 277 2.12 -22.51 7.79
C LEU A 277 1.97 -23.30 9.09
N GLU A 278 2.51 -22.77 10.18
CA GLU A 278 2.39 -23.36 11.52
C GLU A 278 1.95 -22.31 12.53
N GLU A 279 1.05 -22.73 13.42
CA GLU A 279 0.61 -21.94 14.57
C GLU A 279 1.53 -22.23 15.76
N HIS A 280 1.98 -21.17 16.41
CA HIS A 280 2.74 -21.18 17.65
C HIS A 280 1.99 -20.35 18.71
N ASP A 281 2.33 -20.53 19.99
CA ASP A 281 1.62 -19.89 21.11
C ASP A 281 1.49 -18.36 20.97
N ASP A 282 2.47 -17.71 20.33
CA ASP A 282 2.55 -16.25 20.18
C ASP A 282 2.51 -15.78 18.71
N GLY A 283 2.09 -16.62 17.75
CA GLY A 283 1.94 -16.18 16.36
C GLY A 283 2.07 -17.28 15.32
N TRP A 284 2.39 -16.88 14.09
CA TRP A 284 2.38 -17.74 12.91
C TRP A 284 3.75 -17.77 12.24
N HIS A 285 4.25 -18.97 11.95
CA HIS A 285 5.49 -19.17 11.19
C HIS A 285 5.16 -19.63 9.78
N VAL A 286 5.75 -18.96 8.79
CA VAL A 286 5.56 -19.25 7.37
C VAL A 286 6.90 -19.49 6.70
N TRP A 287 7.05 -20.60 5.98
CA TRP A 287 8.29 -20.89 5.27
C TRP A 287 8.07 -21.64 3.95
N ALA A 288 9.04 -21.52 3.03
CA ALA A 288 9.10 -22.34 1.82
C ALA A 288 9.59 -23.76 2.13
N THR A 289 8.97 -24.76 1.51
CA THR A 289 9.26 -26.18 1.70
C THR A 289 10.01 -26.80 0.52
N ASP A 290 10.83 -27.81 0.77
CA ASP A 290 11.27 -28.77 -0.26
C ASP A 290 10.18 -29.81 -0.53
N GLU A 291 10.32 -30.66 -1.57
CA GLU A 291 9.34 -31.69 -1.96
C GLU A 291 8.93 -32.69 -0.86
N LYS A 292 9.72 -32.79 0.22
CA LYS A 292 9.45 -33.67 1.36
C LYS A 292 8.73 -32.95 2.49
N GLY A 293 8.38 -31.67 2.30
CA GLY A 293 7.81 -30.81 3.34
C GLY A 293 8.83 -30.27 4.34
N GLY A 294 10.14 -30.45 4.09
CA GLY A 294 11.21 -29.92 4.94
C GLY A 294 11.46 -28.43 4.70
N PRO A 295 11.99 -27.68 5.68
CA PRO A 295 12.24 -26.25 5.51
C PRO A 295 13.37 -25.99 4.51
N TRP A 296 13.06 -25.21 3.46
CA TRP A 296 14.03 -24.72 2.47
C TRP A 296 14.44 -23.25 2.72
N SER A 297 13.78 -22.59 3.67
CA SER A 297 14.07 -21.22 4.09
C SER A 297 13.89 -21.07 5.59
N ASN A 298 14.49 -20.03 6.20
CA ASN A 298 14.26 -19.68 7.61
C ASN A 298 12.81 -19.20 7.88
N GLY A 299 12.05 -18.89 6.82
CA GLY A 299 10.69 -18.38 6.92
C GLY A 299 10.61 -16.97 7.49
N SER A 300 9.40 -16.58 7.87
CA SER A 300 9.07 -15.31 8.51
C SER A 300 8.01 -15.53 9.58
N TRP A 301 8.05 -14.69 10.62
CA TRP A 301 7.09 -14.70 11.73
C TRP A 301 6.08 -13.57 11.56
N HIS A 302 4.83 -13.84 11.93
CA HIS A 302 3.73 -12.89 11.86
C HIS A 302 2.84 -13.02 13.10
N ASP A 303 2.46 -11.88 13.69
CA ASP A 303 1.59 -11.84 14.87
C ASP A 303 0.09 -11.91 14.49
N ASP A 304 -0.22 -11.74 13.20
CA ASP A 304 -1.56 -11.73 12.64
C ASP A 304 -1.73 -12.84 11.60
N LEU A 305 -2.86 -13.56 11.69
CA LEU A 305 -3.17 -14.68 10.80
C LEU A 305 -3.32 -14.22 9.35
N GLY A 306 -3.95 -13.07 9.09
CA GLY A 306 -4.15 -12.58 7.72
C GLY A 306 -2.82 -12.31 7.01
N ALA A 307 -1.90 -11.61 7.67
CA ALA A 307 -0.54 -11.39 7.17
C ALA A 307 0.24 -12.70 6.94
N ALA A 308 0.08 -13.67 7.85
CA ALA A 308 0.66 -14.99 7.68
C ALA A 308 0.11 -15.72 6.44
N LEU A 309 -1.21 -15.68 6.23
CA LEU A 309 -1.88 -16.29 5.08
C LEU A 309 -1.49 -15.63 3.76
N ASP A 310 -1.42 -14.30 3.73
CA ASP A 310 -0.95 -13.53 2.58
C ASP A 310 0.44 -13.99 2.16
N ARG A 311 1.36 -14.07 3.13
CA ARG A 311 2.72 -14.52 2.88
C ARG A 311 2.79 -15.98 2.45
N PHE A 312 2.01 -16.84 3.09
CA PHE A 312 1.96 -18.27 2.84
C PHE A 312 1.49 -18.57 1.41
N VAL A 313 0.37 -17.98 0.99
CA VAL A 313 -0.18 -18.16 -0.36
C VAL A 313 0.73 -17.49 -1.40
N GLN A 314 1.34 -16.34 -1.11
CA GLN A 314 2.30 -15.69 -2.00
C GLN A 314 3.52 -16.59 -2.27
N ILE A 315 4.13 -17.17 -1.22
CA ILE A 315 5.25 -18.11 -1.38
C ILE A 315 4.80 -19.31 -2.22
N ALA A 316 3.63 -19.87 -1.93
CA ALA A 316 3.10 -21.01 -2.66
C ALA A 316 2.92 -20.71 -4.16
N ARG A 317 2.33 -19.57 -4.51
CA ARG A 317 2.14 -19.09 -5.90
C ARG A 317 3.47 -18.88 -6.63
N ILE A 318 4.48 -18.33 -5.95
CA ILE A 318 5.82 -18.13 -6.52
C ILE A 318 6.51 -19.47 -6.78
N ASN A 319 6.44 -20.41 -5.83
CA ASN A 319 7.15 -21.68 -5.91
C ASN A 319 6.49 -22.68 -6.88
N ALA A 320 5.16 -22.69 -6.99
CA ALA A 320 4.43 -23.50 -7.96
C ALA A 320 4.90 -23.25 -9.42
N ARG A 321 5.38 -22.04 -9.72
CA ARG A 321 5.96 -21.69 -11.03
C ARG A 321 7.27 -22.43 -11.34
N TYR A 322 8.05 -22.78 -10.31
CA TYR A 322 9.35 -23.44 -10.47
C TYR A 322 9.22 -24.96 -10.55
N ALA A 323 8.19 -25.55 -9.93
CA ALA A 323 7.93 -26.98 -9.97
C ALA A 323 7.45 -27.52 -11.33
N GLY A 324 6.94 -26.63 -12.21
CA GLY A 324 6.49 -26.97 -13.56
C GLY A 324 7.55 -26.90 -14.67
N ARG A 325 8.85 -26.79 -14.33
CA ARG A 325 9.96 -26.75 -15.30
C ARG A 325 10.85 -27.97 -15.27
#